data_AF-A0A1S2HQ85-F1
#
_entry.id   AF-A0A1S2HQ85-F1
#
_cell.length_a   1.000
_cell.length_b   1.000
_cell.length_c   1.000
_cell.angle_alpha   90.00
_cell.angle_beta   90.00
_cell.angle_gamma   90.00
#
_symmetry.space_group_name_H-M   'P 1'
#
loop_
_entity.id
_entity.type
_entity.pdbx_description
1 polymer ?
#
loop_
_entity_poly.entity_id
_entity_poly.type
_entity_poly.pdbx_seq_one_letter_code
_entity_poly.pdbx_strand_id
1 'polypeptide(L)'
;MITVRRALAVGTLVAAAIGLAGCTAGAESEPEDSIDSSATAGVSASGTAPIVFAFVCAVGSSDRTETYTTYSAVWEDDRTDCTAQRITGTELSSQQRAAVQAAAGDATLEQLAAGCAVRRTGPWVGTVDSATEAHVAAGLLEYCPGHPETDHLQDAVAGWRS
;
A
#
# COMPACT_ATOMS: atom_id res chain seq x y z
N MET A 1 -29.87 -29.68 -14.86
CA MET A 1 -30.75 -29.15 -13.78
C MET A 1 -30.48 -29.97 -12.53
N ILE A 2 -29.74 -29.40 -11.57
CA ILE A 2 -29.50 -29.99 -10.26
C ILE A 2 -29.92 -28.94 -9.25
N THR A 3 -30.95 -29.27 -8.48
CA THR A 3 -31.68 -28.38 -7.58
C THR A 3 -31.38 -28.81 -6.16
N VAL A 4 -30.57 -28.08 -5.39
CA VAL A 4 -30.48 -28.33 -3.93
C VAL A 4 -30.30 -27.03 -3.14
N ARG A 5 -31.46 -26.54 -2.68
CA ARG A 5 -31.82 -26.04 -1.34
C ARG A 5 -30.82 -25.14 -0.57
N ARG A 6 -31.20 -23.86 -0.49
CA ARG A 6 -30.79 -22.86 0.51
C ARG A 6 -31.11 -23.35 1.93
N ALA A 7 -30.13 -23.31 2.83
CA ALA A 7 -30.33 -23.42 4.28
C ALA A 7 -30.18 -22.02 4.90
N LEU A 8 -31.30 -21.48 5.41
CA LEU A 8 -31.36 -20.30 6.27
C LEU A 8 -31.22 -20.78 7.72
N ALA A 9 -30.18 -20.36 8.43
CA ALA A 9 -30.07 -20.56 9.88
C ALA A 9 -30.31 -19.23 10.60
N VAL A 10 -31.48 -19.14 11.22
CA VAL A 10 -31.88 -18.11 12.19
C VAL A 10 -31.30 -18.51 13.55
N GLY A 11 -30.60 -17.59 14.23
CA GLY A 11 -30.11 -17.78 15.60
C GLY A 11 -30.34 -16.51 16.43
N THR A 12 -31.26 -16.60 17.38
CA THR A 12 -31.76 -15.52 18.24
C THR A 12 -31.02 -15.46 19.59
N LEU A 13 -30.65 -14.22 20.00
CA LEU A 13 -30.59 -13.60 21.33
C LEU A 13 -30.31 -14.43 22.61
N VAL A 14 -29.33 -13.99 23.42
CA VAL A 14 -29.51 -13.75 24.88
C VAL A 14 -28.63 -12.58 25.35
N ALA A 15 -29.25 -11.63 26.04
CA ALA A 15 -28.64 -10.56 26.81
C ALA A 15 -28.28 -11.04 28.24
N ALA A 16 -27.15 -10.57 28.78
CA ALA A 16 -26.90 -10.57 30.22
C ALA A 16 -26.14 -9.29 30.60
N ALA A 17 -26.59 -8.68 31.68
CA ALA A 17 -26.35 -7.31 32.06
C ALA A 17 -25.43 -7.21 33.30
N ILE A 18 -24.74 -6.07 33.40
CA ILE A 18 -24.33 -5.33 34.60
C ILE A 18 -23.19 -5.90 35.47
N GLY A 19 -22.11 -5.12 35.53
CA GLY A 19 -21.21 -5.00 36.68
C GLY A 19 -20.67 -3.57 36.76
N LEU A 20 -21.32 -2.73 37.58
CA LEU A 20 -20.86 -1.40 38.00
C LEU A 20 -19.85 -1.54 39.14
N ALA A 21 -18.69 -0.86 39.07
CA ALA A 21 -18.06 -0.13 40.19
C ALA A 21 -16.66 0.38 39.79
N GLY A 22 -16.46 1.71 39.87
CA GLY A 22 -15.13 2.31 39.79
C GLY A 22 -15.11 3.81 39.48
N CYS A 23 -15.75 4.64 40.32
CA CYS A 23 -15.60 6.09 40.28
C CYS A 23 -14.36 6.53 41.09
N THR A 24 -13.42 7.26 40.48
CA THR A 24 -12.77 8.45 41.07
C THR A 24 -12.53 9.41 39.88
N ALA A 25 -13.30 10.50 39.80
CA ALA A 25 -13.02 11.82 40.39
C ALA A 25 -11.93 12.61 39.64
N GLY A 26 -12.40 13.53 38.77
CA GLY A 26 -11.86 14.90 38.67
C GLY A 26 -10.66 15.13 37.76
N ALA A 27 -10.93 15.71 36.58
CA ALA A 27 -10.19 16.87 36.08
C ALA A 27 -11.06 17.61 35.08
N GLU A 28 -11.12 18.92 35.25
CA GLU A 28 -12.03 19.86 34.63
C GLU A 28 -11.75 20.03 33.13
N SER A 29 -12.81 20.30 32.37
CA SER A 29 -12.73 20.59 30.94
C SER A 29 -12.36 22.05 30.72
N GLU A 30 -11.24 22.29 30.07
CA GLU A 30 -10.93 23.54 29.38
C GLU A 30 -10.68 23.18 27.91
N PRO A 31 -11.55 23.57 26.96
CA PRO A 31 -11.24 23.46 25.55
C PRO A 31 -10.47 24.71 25.14
N GLU A 32 -9.13 24.65 25.17
CA GLU A 32 -8.33 25.65 24.48
C GLU A 32 -8.08 25.21 23.03
N ASP A 33 -8.42 26.14 22.15
CA ASP A 33 -8.39 26.11 20.70
C ASP A 33 -7.01 25.81 20.09
N SER A 34 -7.06 25.37 18.83
CA SER A 34 -5.96 25.23 17.86
C SER A 34 -5.14 23.93 17.92
N ILE A 35 -5.73 22.85 17.38
CA ILE A 35 -4.93 21.80 16.73
C ILE A 35 -4.36 22.43 15.45
N ASP A 36 -3.12 22.89 15.53
CA ASP A 36 -2.32 23.19 14.34
C ASP A 36 -2.16 21.89 13.53
N SER A 37 -2.89 21.81 12.42
CA SER A 37 -2.84 20.68 11.49
C SER A 37 -1.59 20.74 10.57
N SER A 38 -0.48 21.28 11.05
CA SER A 38 0.83 21.25 10.38
C SER A 38 1.96 20.81 11.32
N ALA A 39 1.69 19.86 12.21
CA ALA A 39 2.75 19.08 12.85
C ALA A 39 3.10 17.84 12.00
N THR A 40 3.53 18.05 10.75
CA THR A 40 4.40 17.07 10.11
C THR A 40 5.68 17.09 10.93
N ALA A 41 5.81 16.16 11.88
CA ALA A 41 7.06 15.93 12.57
C ALA A 41 8.08 15.55 11.51
N GLY A 42 8.78 16.56 10.97
CA GLY A 42 9.93 16.41 10.13
C GLY A 42 10.98 15.72 10.97
N VAL A 43 11.02 14.40 10.89
CA VAL A 43 12.14 13.61 11.35
C VAL A 43 13.30 14.06 10.49
N SER A 44 14.14 14.95 11.04
CA SER A 44 15.42 15.31 10.44
C SER A 44 16.22 14.03 10.29
N ALA A 45 16.19 13.44 9.09
CA ALA A 45 16.88 12.21 8.76
C ALA A 45 18.39 12.47 8.69
N SER A 46 19.02 12.51 9.86
CA SER A 46 20.47 12.58 10.01
C SER A 46 21.06 11.18 9.81
N GLY A 47 20.98 10.66 8.59
CA GLY A 47 21.55 9.37 8.23
C GLY A 47 21.35 9.04 6.76
N THR A 48 22.37 8.44 6.14
CA THR A 48 22.38 7.83 4.80
C THR A 48 21.55 6.54 4.75
N ALA A 49 20.38 6.56 5.40
CA ALA A 49 19.45 5.45 5.35
C ALA A 49 18.79 5.40 3.96
N PRO A 50 18.52 4.19 3.44
CA PRO A 50 17.80 4.06 2.19
C PRO A 50 16.42 4.72 2.32
N ILE A 51 15.92 5.26 1.20
CA ILE A 51 14.58 5.83 1.14
C ILE A 51 13.55 4.75 1.54
N VAL A 52 12.66 5.07 2.46
CA VAL A 52 11.55 4.20 2.89
C VAL A 52 10.23 4.90 2.64
N PHE A 53 9.22 4.14 2.22
CA PHE A 53 7.88 4.62 1.91
C PHE A 53 6.85 4.08 2.88
N ALA A 54 5.83 4.90 3.16
CA ALA A 54 4.50 4.45 3.52
C ALA A 54 3.60 4.49 2.27
N PHE A 55 2.51 3.73 2.29
CA PHE A 55 1.57 3.61 1.18
C PHE A 55 0.23 4.17 1.62
N VAL A 56 -0.21 5.24 0.95
CA VAL A 56 -1.51 5.87 1.22
C VAL A 56 -2.47 5.41 0.14
N CYS A 57 -3.43 4.59 0.54
CA CYS A 57 -4.35 3.92 -0.37
C CYS A 57 -5.78 4.44 -0.21
N ALA A 58 -6.50 4.56 -1.31
CA ALA A 58 -7.92 4.92 -1.29
C ALA A 58 -8.77 3.80 -0.66
N VAL A 59 -9.74 4.18 0.17
CA VAL A 59 -10.68 3.23 0.81
C VAL A 59 -12.13 3.60 0.55
N GLY A 60 -12.88 2.66 -0.06
CA GLY A 60 -14.28 2.85 -0.40
C GLY A 60 -14.48 3.82 -1.58
N SER A 61 -15.64 4.48 -1.62
CA SER A 61 -16.04 5.39 -2.72
C SER A 61 -15.96 6.87 -2.34
N SER A 62 -15.30 7.19 -1.24
CA SER A 62 -15.11 8.56 -0.73
C SER A 62 -13.63 8.91 -0.73
N ASP A 63 -13.27 10.19 -0.55
CA ASP A 63 -11.88 10.69 -0.44
C ASP A 63 -11.15 10.23 0.85
N ARG A 64 -11.54 9.09 1.41
CA ARG A 64 -10.89 8.49 2.57
C ARG A 64 -9.67 7.71 2.11
N THR A 65 -8.62 7.80 2.89
CA THR A 65 -7.40 7.03 2.68
C THR A 65 -7.00 6.30 3.95
N GLU A 66 -6.26 5.22 3.76
CA GLU A 66 -5.61 4.47 4.82
C GLU A 66 -4.11 4.36 4.53
N THR A 67 -3.29 4.43 5.57
CA THR A 67 -1.83 4.45 5.46
C THR A 67 -1.23 3.16 5.98
N TYR A 68 -0.46 2.50 5.13
CA TYR A 68 0.25 1.26 5.42
C TYR A 68 1.75 1.49 5.42
N THR A 69 2.49 0.85 6.33
CA THR A 69 3.96 0.96 6.40
C THR A 69 4.70 -0.17 5.67
N THR A 70 3.98 -1.16 5.18
CA THR A 70 4.51 -2.32 4.45
C THR A 70 3.59 -2.69 3.30
N TYR A 71 4.14 -3.04 2.14
CA TYR A 71 3.35 -3.48 0.98
C TYR A 71 2.54 -4.76 1.27
N SER A 72 3.03 -5.65 2.15
CA SER A 72 2.32 -6.89 2.49
C SER A 72 0.97 -6.63 3.17
N ALA A 73 0.90 -5.61 4.03
CA ALA A 73 -0.36 -5.19 4.65
C ALA A 73 -1.34 -4.63 3.60
N VAL A 74 -0.83 -3.93 2.57
CA VAL A 74 -1.65 -3.46 1.45
C VAL A 74 -2.23 -4.64 0.66
N TRP A 75 -1.44 -5.70 0.48
CA TRP A 75 -1.86 -6.93 -0.19
C TRP A 75 -2.89 -7.72 0.62
N GLU A 76 -2.72 -7.80 1.94
CA GLU A 76 -3.66 -8.46 2.86
C GLU A 76 -5.04 -7.76 2.85
N ASP A 77 -5.03 -6.43 2.73
CA ASP A 77 -6.24 -5.62 2.66
C ASP A 77 -6.81 -5.47 1.24
N ASP A 78 -6.20 -6.10 0.23
CA ASP A 78 -6.63 -6.05 -1.18
C ASP A 78 -6.80 -4.62 -1.72
N ARG A 79 -5.92 -3.68 -1.34
CA ARG A 79 -5.95 -2.32 -1.91
C ARG A 79 -5.31 -2.31 -3.31
N THR A 80 -5.88 -1.52 -4.21
CA THR A 80 -5.44 -1.46 -5.62
C THR A 80 -5.15 -0.05 -6.12
N ASP A 81 -5.39 0.97 -5.30
CA ASP A 81 -5.15 2.36 -5.62
C ASP A 81 -4.37 2.99 -4.46
N CYS A 82 -3.08 3.16 -4.66
CA CYS A 82 -2.13 3.57 -3.63
C CYS A 82 -1.11 4.55 -4.19
N THR A 83 -0.64 5.44 -3.33
CA THR A 83 0.51 6.31 -3.57
C THR A 83 1.60 6.01 -2.55
N ALA A 84 2.86 6.12 -2.95
CA ALA A 84 4.00 5.95 -2.04
C ALA A 84 4.43 7.33 -1.52
N GLN A 85 4.50 7.47 -0.18
CA GLN A 85 4.95 8.67 0.50
C GLN A 85 6.24 8.38 1.24
N ARG A 86 7.30 9.15 0.94
CA ARG A 86 8.59 8.98 1.61
C ARG A 86 8.46 9.35 3.08
N ILE A 87 8.80 8.42 3.97
CA ILE A 87 8.75 8.64 5.42
C ILE A 87 10.14 8.84 6.03
N THR A 88 11.19 8.28 5.42
CA THR A 88 12.57 8.49 5.85
C THR A 88 13.56 8.16 4.72
N GLY A 89 14.84 8.41 4.97
CA GLY A 89 15.95 8.19 4.05
C GLY A 89 16.06 9.27 2.97
N THR A 90 17.29 9.49 2.53
CA THR A 90 17.62 10.50 1.51
C THR A 90 18.40 9.91 0.35
N GLU A 91 18.92 8.70 0.49
CA GLU A 91 19.74 8.03 -0.52
C GLU A 91 19.05 6.75 -1.04
N LEU A 92 19.33 6.41 -2.30
CA LEU A 92 18.87 5.16 -2.89
C LEU A 92 19.71 3.99 -2.38
N SER A 93 19.06 2.91 -1.97
CA SER A 93 19.71 1.60 -1.84
C SER A 93 20.27 1.13 -3.19
N SER A 94 21.14 0.11 -3.18
CA SER A 94 21.63 -0.51 -4.43
C SER A 94 20.48 -1.02 -5.30
N GLN A 95 19.51 -1.71 -4.70
CA GLN A 95 18.32 -2.22 -5.39
C GLN A 95 17.44 -1.09 -5.93
N GLN A 96 17.15 -0.07 -5.13
CA GLN A 96 16.35 1.08 -5.57
C GLN A 96 16.99 1.81 -6.76
N ARG A 97 18.32 1.91 -6.74
CA ARG A 97 19.09 2.48 -7.85
C ARG A 97 19.02 1.61 -9.10
N ALA A 98 19.15 0.29 -8.96
CA ALA A 98 18.99 -0.65 -10.07
C ALA A 98 17.58 -0.57 -10.68
N ALA A 99 16.55 -0.50 -9.84
CA ALA A 99 15.17 -0.39 -10.28
C ALA A 99 14.88 0.90 -11.07
N VAL A 100 15.34 2.04 -10.57
CA VAL A 100 15.21 3.34 -11.29
C VAL A 100 16.02 3.34 -12.60
N GLN A 101 17.18 2.68 -12.62
CA GLN A 101 17.97 2.52 -13.85
C GLN A 101 17.25 1.62 -14.87
N ALA A 102 16.66 0.51 -14.43
CA ALA A 102 15.89 -0.39 -15.29
C ALA A 102 14.62 0.29 -15.85
N ALA A 103 14.03 1.19 -15.06
CA ALA A 103 12.91 2.03 -15.51
C ALA A 103 13.30 3.10 -16.54
N ALA A 104 14.59 3.33 -16.80
CA ALA A 104 15.10 4.21 -17.86
C ALA A 104 14.49 5.64 -17.88
N GLY A 105 14.00 6.13 -16.73
CA GLY A 105 13.32 7.42 -16.61
C GLY A 105 11.80 7.40 -16.85
N ASP A 106 11.23 6.27 -17.25
CA ASP A 106 9.79 6.09 -17.46
C ASP A 106 9.00 5.86 -16.16
N ALA A 107 9.69 5.57 -15.05
CA ALA A 107 9.11 5.58 -13.71
C ALA A 107 10.07 6.15 -12.67
N THR A 108 9.50 6.88 -11.69
CA THR A 108 10.19 7.34 -10.49
C THR A 108 10.24 6.24 -9.43
N LEU A 109 11.08 6.41 -8.42
CA LEU A 109 11.13 5.49 -7.28
C LEU A 109 9.79 5.38 -6.56
N GLU A 110 9.11 6.50 -6.35
CA GLU A 110 7.78 6.60 -5.75
C GLU A 110 6.73 5.80 -6.55
N GLN A 111 6.79 5.87 -7.89
CA GLN A 111 5.89 5.11 -8.76
C GLN A 111 6.17 3.61 -8.69
N LEU A 112 7.45 3.20 -8.67
CA LEU A 112 7.84 1.80 -8.49
C LEU A 112 7.41 1.25 -7.12
N ALA A 113 7.54 2.07 -6.07
CA ALA A 113 7.09 1.74 -4.73
C ALA A 113 5.57 1.56 -4.67
N ALA A 114 4.80 2.50 -5.22
CA ALA A 114 3.35 2.42 -5.29
C ALA A 114 2.88 1.20 -6.12
N GLY A 115 3.55 0.93 -7.24
CA GLY A 115 3.28 -0.25 -8.06
C GLY A 115 3.53 -1.55 -7.33
N CYS A 116 4.62 -1.67 -6.55
CA CYS A 116 4.90 -2.85 -5.71
C CYS A 116 3.83 -3.09 -4.62
N ALA A 117 3.16 -2.03 -4.16
CA ALA A 117 2.16 -2.15 -3.11
C ALA A 117 0.81 -2.72 -3.57
N VAL A 118 0.52 -2.72 -4.88
CA VAL A 118 -0.78 -3.13 -5.41
C VAL A 118 -0.72 -4.45 -6.15
N ARG A 119 -1.76 -5.26 -6.00
CA ARG A 119 -1.90 -6.55 -6.69
C ARG A 119 -3.07 -6.58 -7.64
N ARG A 120 -3.06 -7.53 -8.57
CA ARG A 120 -4.17 -7.80 -9.50
C ARG A 120 -4.57 -6.59 -10.36
N THR A 121 -3.66 -5.63 -10.56
CA THR A 121 -3.90 -4.40 -11.32
C THR A 121 -2.59 -3.89 -11.95
N GLY A 122 -2.72 -2.95 -12.89
CA GLY A 122 -1.60 -2.28 -13.53
C GLY A 122 -0.68 -3.24 -14.30
N PRO A 123 0.65 -2.97 -14.34
CA PRO A 123 1.60 -3.80 -15.06
C PRO A 123 1.59 -5.27 -14.64
N TRP A 124 1.28 -5.56 -13.37
CA TRP A 124 1.32 -6.92 -12.81
C TRP A 124 0.39 -7.93 -13.47
N VAL A 125 -0.69 -7.46 -14.10
CA VAL A 125 -1.68 -8.31 -14.80
C VAL A 125 -1.94 -7.85 -16.24
N GLY A 126 -1.25 -6.80 -16.69
CA GLY A 126 -1.39 -6.23 -18.02
C GLY A 126 -0.42 -6.85 -19.03
N THR A 127 -0.65 -6.57 -20.31
CA THR A 127 0.31 -6.81 -21.38
C THR A 127 1.40 -5.73 -21.38
N VAL A 128 2.52 -6.00 -22.04
CA VAL A 128 3.57 -5.03 -22.33
C VAL A 128 3.59 -4.82 -23.83
N ASP A 129 3.07 -3.68 -24.28
CA ASP A 129 2.85 -3.39 -25.71
C ASP A 129 3.77 -2.27 -26.21
N SER A 130 4.56 -1.67 -25.32
CA SER A 130 5.46 -0.56 -25.62
C SER A 130 6.79 -0.64 -24.87
N ALA A 131 7.79 0.09 -25.37
CA ALA A 131 9.08 0.21 -24.69
C ALA A 131 8.96 0.86 -23.31
N THR A 132 8.10 1.88 -23.18
CA THR A 132 7.81 2.54 -21.90
C THR A 132 7.26 1.55 -20.87
N GLU A 133 6.27 0.75 -21.25
CA GLU A 133 5.72 -0.30 -20.35
C GLU A 133 6.79 -1.35 -20.01
N ALA A 134 7.64 -1.72 -20.96
CA ALA A 134 8.72 -2.68 -20.72
C ALA A 134 9.75 -2.14 -19.72
N HIS A 135 10.08 -0.85 -19.78
CA HIS A 135 10.96 -0.21 -18.81
C HIS A 135 10.32 -0.15 -17.42
N VAL A 136 9.05 0.27 -17.32
CA VAL A 136 8.32 0.27 -16.04
C VAL A 136 8.26 -1.13 -15.44
N ALA A 137 7.93 -2.15 -16.25
CA ALA A 137 7.92 -3.54 -15.84
C ALA A 137 9.29 -4.03 -15.34
N ALA A 138 10.37 -3.71 -16.06
CA ALA A 138 11.73 -4.03 -15.63
C ALA A 138 12.09 -3.36 -14.30
N GLY A 139 11.72 -2.09 -14.12
CA GLY A 139 11.89 -1.38 -12.85
C GLY A 139 11.13 -2.04 -11.69
N LEU A 140 9.90 -2.50 -11.91
CA LEU A 140 9.09 -3.19 -10.90
C LEU A 140 9.69 -4.54 -10.50
N LEU A 141 10.18 -5.32 -11.46
CA LEU A 141 10.85 -6.60 -11.21
C LEU A 141 12.11 -6.44 -10.35
N GLU A 142 12.88 -5.37 -10.56
CA GLU A 142 14.04 -5.04 -9.74
C GLU A 142 13.63 -4.51 -8.35
N TYR A 143 12.60 -3.66 -8.28
CA TYR A 143 12.15 -3.06 -7.01
C TYR A 143 11.50 -4.09 -6.08
N CYS A 144 10.69 -5.00 -6.62
CA CYS A 144 9.77 -5.84 -5.88
C CYS A 144 9.87 -7.33 -6.28
N PRO A 145 11.03 -7.99 -6.10
CA PRO A 145 11.22 -9.36 -6.59
C PRO A 145 10.28 -10.38 -5.93
N GLY A 146 9.78 -10.10 -4.73
CA GLY A 146 8.84 -10.95 -3.99
C GLY A 146 7.36 -10.69 -4.30
N HIS A 147 7.04 -9.91 -5.34
CA HIS A 147 5.66 -9.61 -5.69
C HIS A 147 4.90 -10.90 -6.10
N PRO A 148 3.64 -11.10 -5.69
CA PRO A 148 2.92 -12.35 -5.99
C PRO A 148 2.67 -12.58 -7.49
N GLU A 149 2.64 -11.50 -8.28
CA GLU A 149 2.43 -11.54 -9.73
C GLU A 149 3.74 -11.41 -10.54
N THR A 150 4.92 -11.63 -9.92
CA THR A 150 6.23 -11.55 -10.58
C THR A 150 6.33 -12.40 -11.84
N ASP A 151 5.90 -13.67 -11.78
CA ASP A 151 6.03 -14.60 -12.92
C ASP A 151 5.28 -14.09 -14.15
N HIS A 152 4.06 -13.58 -13.96
CA HIS A 152 3.27 -13.00 -15.05
C HIS A 152 3.97 -11.79 -15.68
N LEU A 153 4.52 -10.89 -14.86
CA LEU A 153 5.22 -9.70 -15.37
C LEU A 153 6.50 -10.09 -16.14
N GLN A 154 7.22 -11.11 -15.69
CA GLN A 154 8.38 -11.64 -16.41
C GLN A 154 7.97 -12.22 -17.78
N ASP A 155 6.89 -13.00 -17.83
CA ASP A 155 6.37 -13.56 -19.08
C ASP A 155 5.92 -12.46 -20.05
N ALA A 156 5.23 -11.43 -19.57
CA ALA A 156 4.79 -10.30 -20.38
C ALA A 156 5.98 -9.53 -21.00
N VAL A 157 7.04 -9.28 -20.22
CA VAL A 157 8.28 -8.65 -20.71
C VAL A 157 9.00 -9.55 -21.71
N ALA A 158 9.03 -10.87 -21.47
CA ALA A 158 9.64 -11.82 -22.40
C ALA A 158 8.91 -11.87 -23.74
N GLY A 159 7.56 -11.88 -23.72
CA GLY A 159 6.73 -11.85 -24.92
C GLY A 159 6.88 -10.56 -25.75
N TRP A 160 7.11 -9.41 -25.11
CA TRP A 160 7.39 -8.16 -25.82
C TRP A 160 8.73 -8.18 -26.58
N ARG A 161 9.72 -8.92 -26.07
CA ARG A 161 11.08 -8.98 -26.63
C ARG A 161 11.24 -9.97 -27.79
N SER A 162 10.27 -10.84 -28.02
CA SER A 162 10.30 -11.88 -29.06
C SER A 162 9.77 -11.39 -30.40
#